data_AF-A0A6L9QAK8-F1
#
_entry.id   AF-A0A6L9QAK8-F1
#
_cell.length_a   1.000
_cell.length_b   1.000
_cell.length_c   1.000
_cell.angle_alpha   90.00
_cell.angle_beta   90.00
_cell.angle_gamma   90.00
#
_symmetry.space_group_name_H-M   'P 1'
#
loop_
_entity.id
_entity.type
_entity.pdbx_description
1 polymer ?
#
loop_
_entity_poly.entity_id
_entity_poly.type
_entity_poly.pdbx_seq_one_letter_code
_entity_poly.pdbx_strand_id
1 'polypeptide(L)'
;MSRVLIGRAAELAELTAALERAAAGSAGVVLVSGDAGVGKSHLVSALTRAARGKGCAVLVGQCAELGESMPYLPLADALWTAAQTG
;
A
#
# COMPACT_ATOMS: atom_id res chain seq x y z
N MET A 1 -11.99 4.06 -13.97
CA MET A 1 -11.09 3.74 -15.10
C MET A 1 -9.75 3.27 -14.55
N SER A 2 -9.38 2.00 -14.74
CA SER A 2 -8.05 1.52 -14.35
C SER A 2 -7.03 2.00 -15.37
N ARG A 3 -6.23 3.02 -15.03
CA ARG A 3 -5.04 3.37 -15.82
C ARG A 3 -4.10 2.17 -15.82
N VAL A 4 -3.73 1.71 -17.01
CA VAL A 4 -2.68 0.69 -17.20
C VAL A 4 -1.39 1.20 -16.56
N LEU A 5 -0.72 0.35 -15.79
CA LEU A 5 0.59 0.66 -15.22
C LEU A 5 1.65 0.36 -16.28
N ILE A 6 2.30 1.40 -16.81
CA ILE A 6 3.30 1.28 -17.88
C ILE A 6 4.70 1.36 -17.27
N GLY A 7 5.60 0.47 -17.70
CA GLY A 7 7.03 0.56 -17.37
C GLY A 7 7.43 0.24 -15.94
N ARG A 8 6.52 -0.35 -15.13
CA ARG A 8 6.75 -0.67 -13.70
C ARG A 8 6.46 -2.12 -13.34
N ALA A 9 6.66 -3.00 -14.31
CA ALA A 9 6.40 -4.43 -14.15
C ALA A 9 7.35 -5.06 -13.12
N ALA A 10 8.61 -4.63 -13.10
CA ALA A 10 9.61 -5.14 -12.15
C ALA A 10 9.26 -4.77 -10.71
N GLU A 11 8.98 -3.49 -10.44
CA GLU A 11 8.64 -3.04 -9.09
C GLU A 11 7.31 -3.62 -8.60
N LEU A 12 6.32 -3.78 -9.50
CA LEU A 12 5.08 -4.46 -9.15
C LEU A 12 5.33 -5.94 -8.83
N ALA A 13 6.22 -6.61 -9.55
CA ALA A 13 6.59 -8.00 -9.29
C ALA A 13 7.28 -8.13 -7.91
N GLU A 14 8.19 -7.23 -7.57
CA GLU A 14 8.84 -7.19 -6.25
C GLU A 14 7.84 -6.99 -5.11
N LEU A 15 6.94 -6.02 -5.26
CA LEU A 15 5.88 -5.77 -4.29
C LEU A 15 4.90 -6.95 -4.16
N THR A 16 4.58 -7.59 -5.28
CA THR A 16 3.73 -8.79 -5.29
C THR A 16 4.43 -9.95 -4.58
N ALA A 17 5.72 -10.15 -4.80
CA ALA A 17 6.49 -11.17 -4.09
C ALA A 17 6.54 -10.90 -2.57
N ALA A 18 6.62 -9.63 -2.15
CA ALA A 18 6.54 -9.27 -0.74
C ALA A 18 5.14 -9.59 -0.14
N LEU A 19 4.07 -9.32 -0.89
CA LEU A 19 2.71 -9.70 -0.51
C LEU A 19 2.57 -11.22 -0.36
N GLU A 20 3.10 -12.02 -1.30
CA GLU A 20 3.05 -13.48 -1.20
C GLU A 20 3.78 -14.01 0.04
N ARG A 21 4.95 -13.45 0.38
CA ARG A 21 5.66 -13.81 1.62
C ARG A 21 4.83 -13.47 2.87
N ALA A 22 4.18 -12.31 2.87
CA ALA A 22 3.30 -11.91 3.97
C ALA A 22 2.09 -12.86 4.08
N ALA A 23 1.48 -13.23 2.96
CA ALA A 23 0.39 -14.20 2.92
C ALA A 23 0.81 -15.60 3.42
N ALA A 24 2.08 -15.98 3.21
CA ALA A 24 2.68 -17.20 3.74
C ALA A 24 3.07 -17.11 5.23
N GLY A 25 2.74 -16.02 5.93
CA GLY A 25 2.98 -15.85 7.37
C GLY A 25 4.28 -15.11 7.72
N SER A 26 5.05 -14.64 6.73
CA SER A 26 6.26 -13.86 6.96
C SER A 26 5.99 -12.36 6.82
N ALA A 27 5.75 -11.68 7.96
CA ALA A 27 5.56 -10.23 7.98
C ALA A 27 6.77 -9.46 7.42
N GLY A 28 6.52 -8.29 6.83
CA GLY A 28 7.57 -7.44 6.27
C GLY A 28 7.08 -6.03 5.96
N VAL A 29 8.04 -5.13 5.73
CA VAL A 29 7.80 -3.72 5.38
C VAL A 29 8.53 -3.42 4.07
N VAL A 30 7.87 -2.71 3.17
CA VAL A 30 8.48 -2.21 1.93
C VAL A 30 8.33 -0.70 1.84
N LEU A 31 9.42 -0.01 1.52
CA LEU A 31 9.43 1.43 1.28
C LEU A 31 9.40 1.69 -0.24
N VAL A 32 8.41 2.42 -0.71
CA VAL A 32 8.34 2.89 -2.10
C VAL A 32 8.80 4.34 -2.15
N SER A 33 10.06 4.55 -2.56
CA SER A 33 10.66 5.88 -2.75
C SER A 33 10.78 6.25 -4.23
N GLY A 34 11.05 7.53 -4.51
CA GLY A 34 11.24 8.04 -5.85
C GLY A 34 10.66 9.44 -6.02
N ASP A 35 10.89 10.04 -7.18
CA ASP A 35 10.60 11.45 -7.43
C ASP A 35 9.10 11.79 -7.40
N ALA A 36 8.78 13.05 -7.17
CA ALA A 36 7.42 13.56 -7.30
C ALA A 36 6.88 13.27 -8.71
N GLY A 37 5.64 12.80 -8.80
CA GLY A 37 5.02 12.48 -10.10
C GLY A 37 5.48 11.19 -10.77
N VAL A 38 6.48 10.46 -10.25
CA VAL A 38 6.98 9.21 -10.87
C VAL A 38 5.97 8.05 -10.84
N GLY A 39 4.79 8.22 -10.22
CA GLY A 39 3.73 7.20 -10.21
C GLY A 39 3.73 6.24 -9.02
N LYS A 40 4.37 6.59 -7.90
CA LYS A 40 4.37 5.78 -6.65
C LYS A 40 2.96 5.38 -6.20
N SER A 41 2.04 6.34 -6.14
CA SER A 41 0.64 6.08 -5.75
C SER A 41 -0.08 5.16 -6.73
N HIS A 42 0.26 5.22 -8.03
CA HIS A 42 -0.31 4.33 -9.05
C HIS A 42 0.23 2.90 -8.91
N LEU A 43 1.52 2.74 -8.61
CA LEU A 43 2.15 1.45 -8.29
C LEU A 43 1.53 0.80 -7.05
N VAL A 44 1.43 1.54 -5.93
CA VAL A 44 0.80 1.04 -4.69
C VAL A 44 -0.67 0.70 -4.92
N SER A 45 -1.40 1.53 -5.67
CA SER A 45 -2.80 1.24 -6.03
C SER A 45 -2.94 -0.04 -6.85
N ALA A 46 -1.98 -0.36 -7.72
CA ALA A 46 -1.98 -1.60 -8.48
C ALA A 46 -1.77 -2.82 -7.57
N LEU A 47 -0.83 -2.74 -6.63
CA LEU A 47 -0.63 -3.77 -5.60
C LEU A 47 -1.88 -3.95 -4.74
N THR A 48 -2.50 -2.86 -4.27
CA THR A 48 -3.74 -2.92 -3.48
C THR A 48 -4.86 -3.64 -4.23
N ARG A 49 -5.03 -3.40 -5.53
CA ARG A 49 -6.01 -4.12 -6.34
C ARG A 49 -5.68 -5.61 -6.45
N ALA A 50 -4.41 -5.95 -6.65
CA ALA A 50 -3.95 -7.34 -6.70
C ALA A 50 -4.19 -8.06 -5.35
N ALA A 51 -3.87 -7.40 -4.23
CA ALA A 51 -4.09 -7.93 -2.88
C ALA A 51 -5.58 -8.18 -2.60
N ARG A 52 -6.45 -7.20 -2.89
CA ARG A 52 -7.90 -7.36 -2.76
C ARG A 52 -8.44 -8.49 -3.64
N GLY A 53 -7.94 -8.62 -4.87
CA GLY A 53 -8.29 -9.72 -5.77
C GLY A 53 -7.92 -11.11 -5.24
N LYS A 54 -6.95 -11.18 -4.32
CA LYS A 54 -6.54 -12.41 -3.62
C LYS A 54 -7.26 -12.61 -2.28
N GLY A 55 -8.23 -11.75 -1.95
CA GLY A 55 -8.97 -11.82 -0.68
C GLY A 55 -8.22 -11.22 0.52
N CYS A 56 -7.09 -10.55 0.31
CA CYS A 56 -6.40 -9.88 1.41
C CYS A 56 -7.19 -8.64 1.87
N ALA A 57 -7.30 -8.47 3.19
CA ALA A 57 -7.71 -7.20 3.76
C ALA A 57 -6.63 -6.14 3.44
N VAL A 58 -7.06 -4.99 2.92
CA VAL A 58 -6.16 -3.86 2.64
C VAL A 58 -6.66 -2.62 3.36
N LEU A 59 -5.86 -2.18 4.33
CA LEU A 59 -6.09 -0.96 5.09
C LEU A 59 -5.20 0.16 4.54
N VAL A 60 -5.74 1.37 4.47
CA VAL A 60 -5.03 2.55 3.97
C VAL A 60 -5.20 3.65 5.01
N GLY A 61 -4.10 4.26 5.43
CA GLY A 61 -4.09 5.37 6.37
C GLY A 61 -3.38 6.59 5.80
N GLN A 62 -3.78 7.77 6.29
CA GLN A 62 -3.18 9.05 5.92
C GLN A 62 -2.08 9.45 6.90
N CYS A 63 -0.98 9.95 6.34
CA CYS A 63 0.06 10.59 7.13
C CYS A 63 -0.33 12.02 7.48
N ALA A 64 0.19 12.51 8.61
CA ALA A 64 0.13 13.92 8.94
C ALA A 64 0.94 14.74 7.93
N GLU A 65 0.50 15.99 7.75
CA GLU A 65 1.31 17.02 7.09
C GLU A 65 2.58 17.30 7.91
N LEU A 66 3.63 17.79 7.23
CA LEU A 66 4.89 18.13 7.90
C LEU A 66 4.66 19.14 9.03
N GLY A 67 5.09 18.78 10.25
CA GLY A 67 5.02 19.64 11.43
C GLY A 67 4.15 19.08 12.57
N GLU A 68 3.29 18.10 12.29
CA GLU A 68 2.51 17.39 13.31
C GLU A 68 3.07 15.99 13.51
N SER A 69 3.68 15.72 14.68
CA SER A 69 4.15 14.37 15.01
C SER A 69 3.15 13.65 15.91
N MET A 70 2.26 12.87 15.30
CA MET A 70 1.49 11.85 16.00
C MET A 70 2.05 10.47 15.64
N PRO A 71 2.74 9.79 16.57
CA PRO A 71 3.27 8.45 16.34
C PRO A 71 2.17 7.52 15.86
N TYR A 72 2.48 6.72 14.84
CA TYR A 72 1.57 5.70 14.31
C TYR A 72 0.23 6.24 13.78
N LEU A 73 0.08 7.55 13.56
CA LEU A 73 -1.15 8.13 13.01
C LEU A 73 -1.66 7.40 11.76
N PRO A 74 -0.81 7.08 10.74
CA PRO A 74 -1.29 6.33 9.58
C PRO A 74 -1.85 4.95 9.94
N LEU A 75 -1.28 4.28 10.95
CA LEU A 75 -1.78 2.98 11.40
C LEU A 75 -3.12 3.13 12.14
N ALA A 76 -3.21 4.12 13.04
CA ALA A 76 -4.44 4.41 13.78
C ALA A 76 -5.59 4.76 12.83
N ASP A 77 -5.34 5.64 11.85
CA ASP A 77 -6.32 6.04 10.83
C ASP A 77 -6.82 4.85 10.00
N ALA A 78 -5.88 4.00 9.54
CA ALA A 78 -6.20 2.80 8.78
C ALA A 78 -7.08 1.81 9.56
N LEU A 79 -6.78 1.58 10.84
CA LEU A 79 -7.53 0.69 11.72
C LEU A 79 -8.90 1.26 12.09
N TRP A 80 -8.97 2.57 12.39
CA TRP A 80 -10.21 3.26 12.73
C TRP A 80 -11.19 3.25 11.57
N THR A 81 -10.70 3.48 10.35
CA THR A 81 -11.52 3.41 9.13
C THR A 81 -12.07 2.00 8.94
N ALA A 82 -11.25 0.96 9.15
CA ALA A 82 -11.65 -0.44 9.02
C ALA A 82 -12.74 -0.84 10.03
N ALA A 83 -12.64 -0.35 11.27
CA ALA A 83 -13.60 -0.65 12.33
C ALA A 83 -15.00 -0.07 12.07
N GLN A 84 -15.11 0.98 11.27
CA GLN A 84 -16.39 1.60 10.90
C GLN A 84 -17.04 1.00 9.65
N THR A 85 -16.31 0.18 8.88
CA THR A 85 -16.82 -0.40 7.62
C THR A 85 -17.31 -1.84 7.76
N GLY A 86 -17.39 -2.37 8.99
CA GLY A 86 -18.02 -3.65 9.33
C GLY A 86 -19.42 -3.46 9.91
#